data_AF-A0A7C6LA59-F1
#
_entry.id   AF-A0A7C6LA59-F1
#
_cell.length_a   1.000
_cell.length_b   1.000
_cell.length_c   1.000
_cell.angle_alpha   90.00
_cell.angle_beta   90.00
_cell.angle_gamma   90.00
#
_symmetry.space_group_name_H-M   'P 1'
#
loop_
_entity.id
_entity.type
_entity.pdbx_description
1 polymer ?
#
loop_
_entity_poly.entity_id
_entity_poly.type
_entity_poly.pdbx_seq_one_letter_code
_entity_poly.pdbx_strand_id
1 'polypeptide(L)'
;LAMMDFPVGVAPLPVFKVPATAGTAHLHSIWINTPHPEAAWRLVKFLSSKEYQIDLVRSGLWMPNRTEMYTESGMREWLDPKVHPPGFENIATYFTKYARIHPAIMVPKEAWDILIEELDYFWHDQQDLDAVLDRLCTRVNQVLAEYAKK
;
A
#
# COMPACT_ATOMS: atom_id res chain seq x y z
N LEU A 1 7.43 -21.63 -11.56
CA LEU A 1 6.71 -21.45 -10.27
C LEU A 1 5.20 -21.27 -10.49
N ALA A 2 4.73 -20.19 -11.12
CA ALA A 2 3.28 -19.96 -11.32
C ALA A 2 2.53 -21.05 -12.12
N MET A 3 3.21 -21.76 -13.03
CA MET A 3 2.61 -22.86 -13.82
C MET A 3 2.77 -24.25 -13.17
N MET A 4 3.34 -24.35 -11.97
CA MET A 4 3.74 -25.64 -11.38
C MET A 4 2.67 -26.27 -10.47
N ASP A 5 1.43 -25.78 -10.52
CA ASP A 5 0.25 -26.31 -9.81
C ASP A 5 0.49 -26.66 -8.33
N PHE A 6 1.29 -25.83 -7.64
CA PHE A 6 1.47 -25.98 -6.20
C PHE A 6 0.18 -25.57 -5.48
N PRO A 7 -0.25 -26.30 -4.42
CA PRO A 7 -1.41 -25.93 -3.62
C PRO A 7 -1.06 -24.74 -2.73
N VAL A 8 -1.09 -23.53 -3.31
CA VAL A 8 -0.84 -22.27 -2.60
C VAL A 8 -2.17 -21.59 -2.29
N GLY A 9 -2.29 -21.10 -1.06
CA GLY A 9 -3.41 -20.29 -0.62
C GLY A 9 -2.96 -18.89 -0.24
N VAL A 10 -3.90 -17.95 -0.25
CA VAL A 10 -3.70 -16.59 0.28
C VAL A 10 -4.61 -16.43 1.48
N ALA A 11 -4.07 -15.87 2.55
CA ALA A 11 -4.77 -15.57 3.78
C ALA A 11 -4.41 -14.16 4.26
N PRO A 12 -5.27 -13.52 5.05
CA PRO A 12 -4.93 -12.25 5.69
C PRO A 12 -3.75 -12.37 6.66
N LEU A 13 -3.15 -11.23 7.00
CA LEU A 13 -2.15 -11.16 8.06
C LEU A 13 -2.73 -11.62 9.40
N PRO A 14 -1.97 -12.35 10.23
CA PRO A 14 -2.39 -12.69 11.59
C PRO A 14 -2.73 -11.46 12.42
N VAL A 15 -3.79 -11.56 13.21
CA VAL A 15 -4.20 -10.49 14.11
C VAL A 15 -3.48 -10.64 15.44
N PHE A 16 -2.77 -9.58 15.85
CA PHE A 16 -2.17 -9.50 17.19
C PHE A 16 -3.12 -8.79 18.16
N LYS A 17 -3.11 -7.44 18.17
CA LYS A 17 -4.01 -6.62 19.02
C LYS A 17 -5.23 -6.13 18.26
N VAL A 18 -5.02 -5.62 17.05
CA VAL A 18 -6.07 -5.09 16.18
C VAL A 18 -5.82 -5.59 14.75
N PRO A 19 -6.88 -5.85 13.96
CA PRO A 19 -6.72 -6.17 12.55
C PRO A 19 -6.19 -4.94 11.80
N ALA A 20 -5.06 -5.10 11.12
CA ALA A 20 -4.42 -4.05 10.35
C ALA A 20 -3.74 -4.64 9.11
N THR A 21 -3.81 -3.90 8.01
CA THR A 21 -2.97 -4.12 6.83
C THR A 21 -2.47 -2.78 6.32
N ALA A 22 -1.27 -2.74 5.76
CA ALA A 22 -0.76 -1.53 5.13
C ALA A 22 -1.44 -1.30 3.78
N GLY A 23 -2.19 -0.19 3.67
CA GLY A 23 -2.71 0.29 2.40
C GLY A 23 -1.62 1.06 1.65
N THR A 24 -1.30 0.60 0.44
CA THR A 24 -0.44 1.31 -0.50
C THR A 24 -1.19 1.51 -1.82
N ALA A 25 -0.80 2.53 -2.58
CA ALA A 25 -1.40 2.82 -3.87
C ALA A 25 -0.36 3.37 -4.82
N HIS A 26 -0.52 3.07 -6.11
CA HIS A 26 0.15 3.79 -7.17
C HIS A 26 -0.65 5.07 -7.47
N LEU A 27 0.03 6.22 -7.50
CA LEU A 27 -0.61 7.52 -7.72
C LEU A 27 -0.10 8.14 -9.01
N HIS A 28 -1.02 8.69 -9.80
CA HIS A 28 -0.70 9.52 -10.96
C HIS A 28 -0.73 10.99 -10.56
N SER A 29 0.41 11.66 -10.66
CA SER A 29 0.58 13.05 -10.25
C SER A 29 1.00 13.93 -11.43
N ILE A 30 0.61 15.21 -11.39
CA ILE A 30 0.99 16.19 -12.41
C ILE A 30 2.14 17.03 -11.88
N TRP A 31 3.20 17.18 -12.67
CA TRP A 31 4.30 18.08 -12.33
C TRP A 31 3.82 19.53 -12.35
N ILE A 32 4.13 20.29 -11.30
CA ILE A 32 3.62 21.65 -11.09
C ILE A 32 3.97 22.63 -12.21
N ASN A 33 5.10 22.42 -12.90
CA ASN A 33 5.58 23.31 -13.96
C ASN A 33 5.33 22.76 -15.37
N THR A 34 4.38 21.82 -15.54
CA THR A 34 4.06 21.28 -16.86
C THR A 34 3.59 22.40 -17.82
N PRO A 35 4.09 22.45 -19.07
CA PRO A 35 3.61 23.41 -20.06
C PRO A 35 2.21 23.07 -20.60
N HIS A 36 1.65 21.91 -20.22
CA HIS A 36 0.37 21.41 -20.74
C HIS A 36 -0.59 20.96 -19.61
N PRO A 37 -1.00 21.87 -18.71
CA PRO A 37 -1.79 21.52 -17.52
C PRO A 37 -3.13 20.86 -17.88
N GLU A 38 -3.84 21.38 -18.88
CA GLU A 38 -5.13 20.85 -19.32
C GLU A 38 -5.03 19.44 -19.91
N ALA A 39 -3.98 19.17 -20.71
CA ALA A 39 -3.77 17.85 -21.30
C ALA A 39 -3.35 16.84 -20.22
N ALA A 40 -2.45 17.25 -19.31
CA ALA A 40 -2.04 16.43 -18.17
C ALA A 40 -3.23 16.09 -17.26
N TRP A 41 -4.12 17.06 -17.01
CA TRP A 41 -5.35 16.83 -16.23
C TRP A 41 -6.29 15.83 -16.90
N ARG A 42 -6.49 15.91 -18.22
CA ARG A 42 -7.29 14.90 -18.95
C ARG A 42 -6.69 13.50 -18.83
N LEU A 43 -5.36 13.39 -18.94
CA LEU A 43 -4.67 12.10 -18.80
C LEU A 43 -4.82 11.54 -17.38
N VAL A 44 -4.54 12.32 -16.33
CA VAL A 44 -4.65 11.84 -14.94
C VAL A 44 -6.10 11.47 -14.59
N LYS A 45 -7.10 12.21 -15.09
CA LYS A 45 -8.51 11.82 -14.93
C LYS A 45 -8.81 10.46 -15.56
N PHE A 46 -8.31 10.21 -16.78
CA PHE A 46 -8.46 8.92 -17.44
C PHE A 46 -7.77 7.80 -16.64
N LEU A 47 -6.51 7.98 -16.26
CA LEU A 47 -5.73 7.00 -15.49
C LEU A 47 -6.28 6.74 -14.07
N SER A 48 -7.10 7.66 -13.55
CA SER A 48 -7.78 7.49 -12.27
C SER A 48 -9.21 6.97 -12.41
N SER A 49 -9.70 6.77 -13.64
CA SER A 49 -11.07 6.35 -13.90
C SER A 49 -11.27 4.85 -13.64
N LYS A 50 -12.53 4.47 -13.40
CA LYS A 50 -12.93 3.06 -13.34
C LYS A 50 -12.69 2.36 -14.68
N GLU A 51 -12.90 3.06 -15.79
CA GLU A 51 -12.69 2.56 -17.15
C GLU A 51 -11.26 2.07 -17.36
N TYR A 52 -10.26 2.85 -16.93
CA TYR A 52 -8.86 2.44 -17.00
C TYR A 52 -8.54 1.26 -16.08
N GLN A 53 -9.10 1.27 -14.86
CA GLN A 53 -8.71 0.30 -13.82
C GLN A 53 -9.37 -1.08 -13.99
N ILE A 54 -10.58 -1.15 -14.55
CA ILE A 54 -11.44 -2.34 -14.41
C ILE A 54 -10.81 -3.63 -14.94
N ASP A 55 -10.11 -3.57 -16.08
CA ASP A 55 -9.50 -4.76 -16.69
C ASP A 55 -8.25 -5.23 -15.93
N LEU A 56 -7.51 -4.29 -15.33
CA LEU A 56 -6.36 -4.60 -14.47
C LEU A 56 -6.80 -5.29 -13.17
N VAL A 57 -7.97 -4.91 -12.64
CA VAL A 57 -8.54 -5.58 -11.47
C VAL A 57 -9.14 -6.93 -11.84
N ARG A 58 -9.86 -7.03 -12.96
CA ARG A 58 -10.42 -8.31 -13.45
C ARG A 58 -9.38 -9.37 -13.70
N SER A 59 -8.22 -8.98 -14.21
CA SER A 59 -7.08 -9.88 -14.43
C SER A 59 -6.35 -10.27 -13.14
N GLY A 60 -6.75 -9.75 -11.98
CA GLY A 60 -6.15 -10.05 -10.70
C GLY A 60 -4.81 -9.35 -10.47
N LEU A 61 -4.42 -8.41 -11.36
CA LEU A 61 -3.16 -7.68 -11.22
C LEU A 61 -3.21 -6.72 -10.04
N TRP A 62 -4.32 -5.99 -9.87
CA TRP A 62 -4.51 -4.99 -8.82
C TRP A 62 -5.85 -5.14 -8.09
N MET A 63 -5.95 -4.47 -6.95
CA MET A 63 -7.20 -4.28 -6.21
C MET A 63 -7.88 -2.95 -6.58
N PRO A 64 -9.22 -2.81 -6.48
CA PRO A 64 -9.91 -1.55 -6.72
C PRO A 64 -9.40 -0.40 -5.84
N ASN A 65 -9.33 0.83 -6.37
CA ASN A 65 -8.98 2.02 -5.59
C ASN A 65 -10.19 2.91 -5.28
N ARG A 66 -11.40 2.45 -5.64
CA ARG A 66 -12.69 3.13 -5.43
C ARG A 66 -13.56 2.35 -4.47
N THR A 67 -14.10 3.01 -3.46
CA THR A 67 -14.96 2.39 -2.44
C THR A 67 -16.22 1.76 -3.06
N GLU A 68 -16.79 2.38 -4.08
CA GLU A 68 -17.97 1.85 -4.80
C GLU A 68 -17.73 0.47 -5.42
N MET A 69 -16.48 0.16 -5.82
CA MET A 69 -16.11 -1.13 -6.39
C MET A 69 -16.01 -2.26 -5.35
N TYR A 70 -16.06 -1.92 -4.05
CA TYR A 70 -16.12 -2.89 -2.96
C TYR A 70 -17.54 -3.16 -2.46
N THR A 71 -18.55 -2.54 -3.05
CA THR A 71 -19.97 -2.90 -2.82
C THR A 71 -20.28 -4.25 -3.47
N GLU A 72 -21.38 -4.90 -3.07
CA GLU A 72 -21.82 -6.15 -3.71
C GLU A 72 -22.00 -6.00 -5.23
N SER A 73 -22.62 -4.90 -5.67
CA SER A 73 -22.77 -4.60 -7.10
C SER A 73 -21.44 -4.28 -7.78
N GLY A 74 -20.56 -3.53 -7.12
CA GLY A 74 -19.25 -3.19 -7.68
C GLY A 74 -18.34 -4.40 -7.82
N MET A 75 -18.37 -5.32 -6.85
CA MET A 75 -17.59 -6.55 -6.90
C MET A 75 -18.02 -7.49 -8.02
N ARG A 76 -19.32 -7.55 -8.35
CA ARG A 76 -19.81 -8.28 -9.54
C ARG A 76 -19.19 -7.81 -10.85
N GLU A 77 -18.68 -6.57 -10.90
CA GLU A 77 -18.07 -6.05 -12.12
C GLU A 77 -16.63 -6.51 -12.32
N TRP A 78 -15.90 -6.92 -11.27
CA TRP A 78 -14.47 -7.24 -11.38
C TRP A 78 -14.07 -8.61 -10.85
N LEU A 79 -14.84 -9.22 -9.94
CA LEU A 79 -14.59 -10.59 -9.52
C LEU A 79 -14.82 -11.53 -10.70
N ASP A 80 -13.80 -12.33 -10.99
CA ASP A 80 -13.82 -13.38 -12.00
C ASP A 80 -13.40 -14.71 -11.33
N PRO A 81 -14.28 -15.72 -11.22
CA PRO A 81 -13.96 -17.02 -10.63
C PRO A 81 -12.80 -17.78 -11.30
N LYS A 82 -12.42 -17.41 -12.53
CA LYS A 82 -11.25 -17.99 -13.23
C LYS A 82 -9.93 -17.40 -12.75
N VAL A 83 -9.97 -16.22 -12.14
CA VAL A 83 -8.81 -15.45 -11.67
C VAL A 83 -8.77 -15.42 -10.14
N HIS A 84 -9.94 -15.22 -9.53
CA HIS A 84 -10.14 -15.03 -8.11
C HIS A 84 -10.76 -16.30 -7.50
N PRO A 85 -10.06 -16.96 -6.57
CA PRO A 85 -10.55 -18.20 -5.97
C PRO A 85 -11.78 -17.97 -5.08
N PRO A 86 -12.54 -19.03 -4.74
CA PRO A 86 -13.66 -18.93 -3.81
C PRO A 86 -13.26 -18.26 -2.48
N GLY A 87 -14.09 -17.33 -2.01
CA GLY A 87 -13.85 -16.58 -0.77
C GLY A 87 -12.96 -15.34 -0.94
N PHE A 88 -12.45 -15.07 -2.14
CA PHE A 88 -11.65 -13.87 -2.42
C PHE A 88 -12.41 -12.57 -2.15
N GLU A 89 -13.74 -12.56 -2.29
CA GLU A 89 -14.61 -11.42 -1.98
C GLU A 89 -14.44 -10.89 -0.54
N ASN A 90 -14.02 -11.75 0.40
CA ASN A 90 -13.77 -11.36 1.78
C ASN A 90 -12.63 -10.32 1.88
N ILE A 91 -11.78 -10.20 0.86
CA ILE A 91 -10.71 -9.23 0.79
C ILE A 91 -11.22 -7.78 0.89
N ALA A 92 -12.48 -7.53 0.49
CA ALA A 92 -13.11 -6.21 0.52
C ALA A 92 -13.09 -5.60 1.93
N THR A 93 -13.31 -6.40 2.97
CA THR A 93 -13.30 -5.91 4.36
C THR A 93 -11.92 -5.42 4.77
N TYR A 94 -10.85 -6.03 4.24
CA TYR A 94 -9.48 -5.64 4.56
C TYR A 94 -9.16 -4.26 4.00
N PHE A 95 -9.53 -3.99 2.75
CA PHE A 95 -9.28 -2.69 2.12
C PHE A 95 -10.22 -1.59 2.62
N THR A 96 -11.45 -1.93 3.01
CA THR A 96 -12.45 -0.92 3.42
C THR A 96 -12.47 -0.63 4.92
N LYS A 97 -12.02 -1.57 5.78
CA LYS A 97 -12.06 -1.40 7.25
C LYS A 97 -10.70 -1.49 7.92
N TYR A 98 -9.83 -2.39 7.46
CA TYR A 98 -8.57 -2.72 8.16
C TYR A 98 -7.33 -2.08 7.55
N ALA A 99 -7.41 -1.53 6.35
CA ALA A 99 -6.34 -0.79 5.75
C ALA A 99 -5.96 0.42 6.62
N ARG A 100 -4.66 0.62 6.80
CA ARG A 100 -4.05 1.78 7.45
C ARG A 100 -3.05 2.38 6.50
N ILE A 101 -2.96 3.71 6.50
CA ILE A 101 -1.95 4.40 5.69
C ILE A 101 -0.57 3.91 6.13
N HIS A 102 0.23 3.48 5.17
CA HIS A 102 1.59 3.06 5.45
C HIS A 102 2.40 4.25 6.03
N PRO A 103 3.03 4.13 7.21
CA PRO A 103 3.70 5.25 7.88
C PRO A 103 4.76 5.96 7.03
N ALA A 104 5.46 5.24 6.15
CA ALA A 104 6.43 5.83 5.21
C ALA A 104 5.87 6.96 4.33
N ILE A 105 4.55 7.03 4.13
CA ILE A 105 3.91 8.10 3.35
C ILE A 105 3.81 9.40 4.17
N MET A 106 3.81 9.30 5.50
CA MET A 106 3.58 10.42 6.42
C MET A 106 4.88 11.03 6.97
N VAL A 107 6.03 10.46 6.61
CA VAL A 107 7.35 10.89 7.12
C VAL A 107 8.27 11.26 5.96
N PRO A 108 9.25 12.16 6.17
CA PRO A 108 10.30 12.40 5.18
C PRO A 108 11.08 11.11 4.90
N LYS A 109 11.61 10.98 3.68
CA LYS A 109 12.34 9.79 3.24
C LYS A 109 13.49 9.44 4.19
N GLU A 110 14.19 10.46 4.68
CA GLU A 110 15.32 10.33 5.59
C GLU A 110 14.92 9.61 6.90
N ALA A 111 13.73 9.87 7.43
CA ALA A 111 13.22 9.19 8.62
C ALA A 111 12.93 7.70 8.34
N TRP A 112 12.45 7.38 7.14
CA TRP A 112 12.23 5.99 6.73
C TRP A 112 13.54 5.23 6.51
N ASP A 113 14.54 5.88 5.92
CA ASP A 113 15.87 5.29 5.71
C ASP A 113 16.55 4.97 7.05
N ILE A 114 16.45 5.86 8.04
CA ILE A 114 16.95 5.62 9.41
C ILE A 114 16.29 4.39 10.06
N LEU A 115 14.97 4.21 9.86
CA LEU A 115 14.26 3.06 10.41
C LEU A 115 14.82 1.74 9.86
N ILE A 116 15.11 1.69 8.56
CA ILE A 116 15.70 0.50 7.93
C ILE A 116 17.12 0.29 8.47
N GLU A 117 17.95 1.33 8.44
CA GLU A 117 19.36 1.27 8.85
C GLU A 117 19.52 0.81 10.31
N GLU A 118 18.74 1.35 11.24
CA GLU A 118 18.86 0.97 12.65
C GLU A 118 18.38 -0.47 12.90
N LEU A 119 17.32 -0.90 12.21
CA LEU A 119 16.82 -2.27 12.35
C LEU A 119 17.78 -3.31 11.77
N ASP A 120 18.60 -2.96 10.77
CA ASP A 120 19.63 -3.86 10.24
C ASP A 120 20.63 -4.29 11.33
N TYR A 121 20.97 -3.42 12.28
CA TYR A 121 21.84 -3.79 13.40
C TYR A 121 21.24 -4.86 14.32
N PHE A 122 19.90 -4.89 14.45
CA PHE A 122 19.22 -5.97 15.16
C PHE A 122 19.19 -7.25 14.32
N TRP A 123 18.79 -7.16 13.05
CA TRP A 123 18.59 -8.32 12.18
C TRP A 123 19.89 -9.01 11.74
N HIS A 124 20.95 -8.23 11.53
CA HIS A 124 22.20 -8.70 10.93
C HIS A 124 23.36 -8.71 11.91
N ASP A 125 23.40 -7.78 12.87
CA ASP A 125 24.53 -7.61 13.78
C ASP A 125 24.26 -8.07 15.21
N GLN A 126 23.08 -8.65 15.47
CA GLN A 126 22.67 -9.19 16.78
C GLN A 126 22.76 -8.17 17.92
N GLN A 127 22.62 -6.88 17.63
CA GLN A 127 22.57 -5.86 18.67
C GLN A 127 21.30 -5.98 19.51
N ASP A 128 21.37 -5.49 20.74
CA ASP A 128 20.22 -5.43 21.64
C ASP A 128 19.08 -4.57 21.05
N LEU A 129 17.85 -5.08 21.10
CA LEU A 129 16.71 -4.43 20.47
C LEU A 129 16.35 -3.11 21.15
N ASP A 130 16.42 -3.03 22.48
CA ASP A 130 16.07 -1.80 23.20
C ASP A 130 17.08 -0.69 22.85
N ALA A 131 18.37 -1.02 22.83
CA ALA A 131 19.41 -0.09 22.39
C ALA A 131 19.23 0.38 20.93
N VAL A 132 18.83 -0.51 20.03
CA VAL A 132 18.51 -0.17 18.62
C VAL A 132 17.31 0.77 18.55
N LEU A 133 16.23 0.45 19.28
CA LEU A 133 15.00 1.25 19.27
C LEU A 133 15.22 2.64 19.88
N ASP A 134 16.05 2.77 20.91
CA ASP A 134 16.40 4.06 21.52
C ASP A 134 17.13 4.97 20.52
N ARG A 135 18.10 4.42 19.77
CA ARG A 135 18.81 5.18 18.73
C ARG A 135 17.90 5.53 17.56
N LEU A 136 17.11 4.58 17.09
CA LEU A 136 16.12 4.78 16.03
C LEU A 136 15.18 5.92 16.40
N CYS A 137 14.54 5.86 17.57
CA CYS A 137 13.63 6.90 18.05
C CYS A 137 14.33 8.25 18.13
N THR A 138 15.55 8.29 18.67
CA THR A 138 16.35 9.52 18.78
C THR A 138 16.59 10.16 17.42
N ARG A 139 17.10 9.39 16.46
CA ARG A 139 17.45 9.86 15.10
C ARG A 139 16.20 10.28 14.31
N VAL A 140 15.14 9.48 14.34
CA VAL A 140 13.87 9.80 13.66
C VAL A 140 13.25 11.07 14.24
N ASN A 141 13.19 11.22 15.57
CA ASN A 141 12.62 12.42 16.20
C ASN A 141 13.38 13.69 15.84
N GLN A 142 14.70 13.63 15.71
CA GLN A 142 15.51 14.76 15.23
C GLN A 142 15.10 15.19 13.82
N VAL A 143 15.01 14.24 12.88
CA VAL A 143 14.58 14.51 11.50
C VAL A 143 13.18 15.10 11.46
N LEU A 144 12.24 14.54 12.22
CA LEU A 144 10.86 15.04 12.27
C LEU A 144 10.78 16.45 12.87
N ALA A 145 11.57 16.75 13.91
CA ALA A 145 11.61 18.07 14.52
C ALA A 145 12.21 19.15 13.58
N GLU A 146 13.14 18.77 12.72
CA GLU A 146 13.67 19.67 11.67
C GLU A 146 12.66 19.87 10.54
N TYR A 147 12.01 18.80 10.11
CA TYR A 147 11.00 18.85 9.05
C TYR A 147 9.80 19.72 9.45
N ALA A 148 9.36 19.64 10.70
CA ALA A 148 8.25 20.43 11.24
C ALA A 148 8.52 21.95 11.30
N LYS A 149 9.77 22.39 11.11
CA LYS A 149 10.14 23.82 11.07
C LYS A 149 10.06 24.42 9.65
N LYS A 150 9.94 23.59 8.62
CA LYS A 150 9.86 24.01 7.21
C LYS A 150 8.42 24.30 6.83
#